data_AF-A0A2H0U7B0-F1
#
_entry.id   AF-A0A2H0U7B0-F1
#
_cell.length_a   1.000
_cell.length_b   1.000
_cell.length_c   1.000
_cell.angle_alpha   90.00
_cell.angle_beta   90.00
_cell.angle_gamma   90.00
#
_symmetry.space_group_name_H-M   'P 1'
#
loop_
_entity.id
_entity.type
_entity.pdbx_description
1 polymer ?
#
loop_
_entity_poly.entity_id
_entity_poly.type
_entity_poly.pdbx_seq_one_letter_code
_entity_poly.pdbx_strand_id
1 'polypeptide(L)'
;MYFAPDGTFVRTDMWREGKYLDLWSVPHLLSGVALGLAAFFVGFNPVPTFIIALLLLVGYEMFEAIAKIEETPINRTLDVVVGMASFTLAYYLAPLFPPLQVGIALVMVTAVDCVLSWFGWRASRKAAVLERTLREQLRLKRELITEKLADRRLRRKKAKEMPRGREAASL
;
A
#
# COMPACT_ATOMS: atom_id res chain seq x y z
N MET A 1 4.81 12.44 -4.60
CA MET A 1 5.60 11.23 -4.26
C MET A 1 7.07 11.52 -4.50
N TYR A 2 7.95 11.09 -3.61
CA TYR A 2 9.39 11.36 -3.68
C TYR A 2 10.18 10.28 -2.94
N PHE A 3 11.51 10.25 -3.12
CA PHE A 3 12.40 9.44 -2.28
C PHE A 3 12.96 10.27 -1.13
N ALA A 4 12.82 9.80 0.10
CA ALA A 4 13.49 10.39 1.24
C ALA A 4 15.01 10.14 1.18
N PRO A 5 15.85 10.89 1.94
CA PRO A 5 17.30 10.76 1.90
C PRO A 5 17.83 9.36 2.21
N ASP A 6 17.07 8.56 2.97
CA ASP A 6 17.34 7.17 3.30
C ASP A 6 16.99 6.18 2.16
N GLY A 7 16.38 6.66 1.08
CA GLY A 7 15.97 5.85 -0.07
C GLY A 7 14.57 5.22 0.08
N THR A 8 13.78 5.62 1.08
CA THR A 8 12.37 5.19 1.19
C THR A 8 11.49 5.96 0.22
N PHE A 9 10.53 5.27 -0.42
CA PHE A 9 9.56 5.90 -1.31
C PHE A 9 8.39 6.45 -0.49
N VAL A 10 8.15 7.76 -0.59
CA VAL A 10 7.11 8.44 0.18
C VAL A 10 5.96 8.85 -0.73
N ARG A 11 4.77 8.31 -0.44
CA ARG A 11 3.50 8.69 -1.09
C ARG A 11 2.95 9.97 -0.48
N THR A 12 2.27 10.78 -1.30
CA THR A 12 1.66 12.07 -0.90
C THR A 12 0.18 12.14 -1.27
N ASP A 13 -0.40 11.05 -1.74
CA ASP A 13 -1.82 10.96 -2.05
C ASP A 13 -2.65 10.66 -0.80
N MET A 14 -3.97 10.81 -0.88
CA MET A 14 -4.87 10.57 0.27
C MET A 14 -4.94 9.10 0.70
N TRP A 15 -4.48 8.17 -0.15
CA TRP A 15 -4.31 6.75 0.16
C TRP A 15 -2.90 6.47 0.68
N ARG A 16 -2.24 7.49 1.24
CA ARG A 16 -0.95 7.32 1.90
C ARG A 16 -1.15 6.48 3.15
N GLU A 17 -0.30 5.47 3.26
CA GLU A 17 -0.23 4.62 4.42
C GLU A 17 -0.08 5.42 5.72
N GLY A 18 -0.96 5.12 6.67
CA GLY A 18 -0.88 5.60 8.05
C GLY A 18 -0.09 4.62 8.91
N LYS A 19 0.45 5.09 10.04
CA LYS A 19 1.10 4.18 11.01
C LYS A 19 0.09 3.25 11.72
N TYR A 20 -1.19 3.65 11.76
CA TYR A 20 -2.24 2.97 12.53
C TYR A 20 -3.54 2.84 11.75
N LEU A 21 -4.12 3.96 11.31
CA LEU A 21 -5.33 3.98 10.49
C LEU A 21 -5.09 4.94 9.34
N ASP A 22 -5.60 4.58 8.18
CA ASP A 22 -5.60 5.41 7.00
C ASP A 22 -6.90 5.25 6.22
N LEU A 23 -6.90 5.71 4.97
CA LEU A 23 -8.07 5.65 4.13
C LEU A 23 -8.40 4.21 3.67
N TRP A 24 -7.45 3.26 3.75
CA TRP A 24 -7.70 1.85 3.46
C TRP A 24 -8.56 1.18 4.51
N SER A 25 -8.48 1.63 5.76
CA SER A 25 -9.38 1.14 6.83
C SER A 25 -10.85 1.43 6.56
N VAL A 26 -11.20 2.36 5.65
CA VAL A 26 -12.59 2.66 5.28
C VAL A 26 -13.24 1.51 4.50
N PRO A 27 -12.66 1.01 3.39
CA PRO A 27 -13.07 -0.26 2.80
C PRO A 27 -13.25 -1.40 3.80
N HIS A 28 -12.30 -1.63 4.71
CA HIS A 28 -12.42 -2.71 5.70
C HIS A 28 -13.58 -2.51 6.66
N LEU A 29 -13.84 -1.26 7.09
CA LEU A 29 -15.02 -0.90 7.85
C LEU A 29 -16.32 -1.22 7.07
N LEU A 30 -16.40 -0.80 5.81
CA LEU A 30 -17.61 -1.00 5.00
C LEU A 30 -17.83 -2.47 4.64
N SER A 31 -16.76 -3.21 4.35
CA SER A 31 -16.76 -4.66 4.18
C SER A 31 -17.27 -5.36 5.44
N GLY A 32 -16.81 -4.95 6.63
CA GLY A 32 -17.32 -5.46 7.90
C GLY A 32 -18.83 -5.21 8.06
N VAL A 33 -19.28 -3.97 7.84
CA VAL A 33 -20.72 -3.64 7.85
C VAL A 33 -21.49 -4.52 6.87
N ALA A 34 -21.05 -4.62 5.62
CA ALA A 34 -21.71 -5.42 4.58
C ALA A 34 -21.79 -6.90 4.98
N LEU A 35 -20.72 -7.48 5.52
CA LEU A 35 -20.73 -8.86 6.02
C LEU A 35 -21.72 -9.04 7.18
N GLY A 36 -21.82 -8.09 8.10
CA GLY A 36 -22.75 -8.15 9.22
C GLY A 36 -24.21 -8.09 8.77
N LEU A 37 -24.52 -7.19 7.85
CA LEU A 37 -25.85 -7.08 7.23
C LEU A 37 -26.19 -8.31 6.38
N ALA A 38 -25.22 -8.88 5.66
CA ALA A 38 -25.43 -10.11 4.89
C ALA A 38 -25.68 -11.31 5.81
N ALA A 39 -24.92 -11.44 6.89
CA ALA A 39 -25.06 -12.51 7.88
C ALA A 39 -26.47 -12.54 8.53
N PHE A 40 -27.10 -11.38 8.72
CA PHE A 40 -28.49 -11.29 9.17
C PHE A 40 -29.45 -12.09 8.29
N PHE A 41 -29.28 -12.06 6.96
CA PHE A 41 -30.15 -12.81 6.03
C PHE A 41 -29.84 -14.30 5.97
N VAL A 42 -28.58 -14.68 6.25
CA VAL A 42 -28.16 -16.09 6.24
C VAL A 42 -28.70 -16.83 7.47
N GLY A 43 -28.84 -16.14 8.61
CA GLY A 43 -29.47 -16.71 9.81
C GLY A 43 -28.65 -17.82 10.48
N PHE A 44 -27.34 -17.84 10.29
CA PHE A 44 -26.45 -18.79 10.96
C PHE A 44 -26.32 -18.48 12.46
N ASN A 45 -25.92 -19.49 13.23
CA ASN A 45 -25.59 -19.30 14.64
C ASN A 45 -24.47 -18.25 14.81
N PRO A 46 -24.44 -17.48 15.90
CA PRO A 46 -23.45 -16.42 16.08
C PRO A 46 -21.99 -16.91 15.98
N VAL A 47 -21.64 -18.00 16.66
CA VAL A 47 -20.26 -18.52 16.69
C VAL A 47 -19.71 -18.82 15.28
N PRO A 48 -20.35 -19.68 14.44
CA PRO A 48 -19.84 -19.94 13.10
C PRO A 48 -19.85 -18.68 12.21
N THR A 49 -20.82 -17.77 12.40
CA THR A 49 -20.87 -16.51 11.64
C THR A 49 -19.64 -15.64 11.91
N PHE A 50 -19.26 -15.48 13.18
CA PHE A 50 -18.07 -14.72 13.56
C PHE A 50 -16.77 -15.35 13.06
N ILE A 51 -16.68 -16.69 13.10
CA ILE A 51 -15.51 -17.41 12.56
C ILE A 51 -15.41 -17.18 11.05
N ILE A 52 -16.52 -17.30 10.31
CA ILE A 52 -16.54 -17.07 8.86
C ILE A 52 -16.17 -15.62 8.54
N ALA A 53 -16.73 -14.64 9.25
CA ALA A 53 -16.41 -13.23 9.04
C ALA A 53 -14.93 -12.94 9.27
N LEU A 54 -14.35 -13.47 10.35
CA LEU A 54 -12.92 -13.34 10.64
C LEU A 54 -12.06 -13.94 9.53
N LEU A 55 -12.40 -15.16 9.06
CA LEU A 55 -11.66 -15.82 7.99
C LEU A 55 -11.75 -15.06 6.66
N LEU A 56 -12.90 -14.47 6.35
CA LEU A 56 -13.08 -13.65 5.14
C LEU A 56 -12.26 -12.36 5.20
N LEU A 57 -12.26 -11.66 6.34
CA LEU A 57 -11.48 -10.42 6.52
C LEU A 57 -9.98 -10.70 6.50
N VAL A 58 -9.51 -11.76 7.18
CA VAL A 58 -8.12 -12.21 7.08
C VAL A 58 -7.76 -12.63 5.66
N GLY A 59 -8.67 -13.33 4.97
CA GLY A 59 -8.51 -13.70 3.57
C GLY A 59 -8.37 -12.49 2.65
N TYR A 60 -9.10 -11.42 2.94
CA TYR A 60 -8.98 -10.14 2.23
C TYR A 60 -7.58 -9.53 2.44
N GLU A 61 -7.09 -9.41 3.68
CA GLU A 61 -5.71 -8.95 3.95
C GLU A 61 -4.65 -9.80 3.24
N MET A 62 -4.84 -11.11 3.23
CA MET A 62 -3.93 -12.03 2.53
C MET A 62 -3.95 -11.79 1.02
N PHE A 63 -5.11 -11.49 0.44
CA PHE A 63 -5.21 -11.11 -0.96
C PHE A 63 -4.43 -9.81 -1.24
N GLU A 64 -4.57 -8.79 -0.40
CA GLU A 64 -3.83 -7.53 -0.54
C GLU A 64 -2.31 -7.73 -0.41
N ALA A 65 -1.90 -8.62 0.51
CA ALA A 65 -0.52 -9.06 0.66
C ALA A 65 0.03 -9.67 -0.64
N ILE A 66 -0.72 -10.58 -1.25
CA ILE A 66 -0.35 -11.24 -2.51
C ILE A 66 -0.31 -10.22 -3.66
N ALA A 67 -1.23 -9.25 -3.65
CA ALA A 67 -1.28 -8.16 -4.62
C ALA A 67 -0.14 -7.15 -4.48
N LYS A 68 0.70 -7.28 -3.45
CA LYS A 68 1.80 -6.36 -3.13
C LYS A 68 1.33 -4.93 -2.91
N ILE A 69 0.17 -4.78 -2.26
CA ILE A 69 -0.22 -3.50 -1.68
C ILE A 69 0.67 -3.33 -0.44
N GLU A 70 1.62 -2.41 -0.51
CA GLU A 70 2.59 -2.19 0.56
C GLU A 70 1.90 -1.53 1.74
N GLU A 71 1.84 -2.26 2.86
CA GLU A 71 1.32 -1.82 4.14
C GLU A 71 2.10 -2.48 5.27
N THR A 72 2.21 -1.77 6.39
CA THR A 72 2.83 -2.25 7.61
C THR A 72 1.99 -3.38 8.22
N PRO A 73 2.63 -4.39 8.84
CA PRO A 73 1.90 -5.48 9.50
C PRO A 73 0.90 -5.00 10.56
N ILE A 74 1.18 -3.85 11.19
CA ILE A 74 0.29 -3.24 12.19
C ILE A 74 -0.98 -2.71 11.53
N ASN A 75 -0.87 -2.03 10.37
CA ASN A 75 -2.04 -1.49 9.67
C ASN A 75 -3.01 -2.62 9.29
N ARG A 76 -2.50 -3.66 8.62
CA ARG A 76 -3.29 -4.86 8.25
C ARG A 76 -3.99 -5.53 9.42
N THR A 77 -3.31 -5.58 10.57
CA THR A 77 -3.93 -6.14 11.78
C THR A 77 -5.07 -5.25 12.26
N LEU A 78 -4.89 -3.93 12.19
CA LEU A 78 -5.93 -2.96 12.54
C LEU A 78 -7.08 -2.99 11.54
N ASP A 79 -6.84 -3.24 10.26
CA ASP A 79 -7.88 -3.37 9.24
C ASP A 79 -8.79 -4.58 9.49
N VAL A 80 -8.23 -5.73 9.88
CA VAL A 80 -9.03 -6.88 10.36
C VAL A 80 -9.82 -6.52 11.61
N VAL A 81 -9.21 -5.82 12.58
CA VAL A 81 -9.88 -5.41 13.81
C VAL A 81 -11.04 -4.44 13.53
N VAL A 82 -10.84 -3.46 12.64
CA VAL A 82 -11.85 -2.50 12.20
C VAL A 82 -12.98 -3.20 11.45
N GLY A 83 -12.65 -4.13 10.55
CA GLY A 83 -13.62 -4.96 9.86
C GLY A 83 -14.43 -5.82 10.83
N MET A 84 -13.80 -6.45 11.81
CA MET A 84 -14.51 -7.26 12.82
C MET A 84 -15.36 -6.42 13.76
N ALA A 85 -14.90 -5.24 14.16
CA ALA A 85 -15.65 -4.34 15.02
C ALA A 85 -16.92 -3.83 14.33
N SER A 86 -16.81 -3.40 13.07
CA SER A 86 -17.93 -2.93 12.25
C SER A 86 -18.89 -4.06 11.87
N PHE A 87 -18.38 -5.25 11.55
CA PHE A 87 -19.17 -6.48 11.40
C PHE A 87 -20.00 -6.77 12.64
N THR A 88 -19.37 -6.78 13.82
CA THR A 88 -20.02 -7.07 15.09
C THR A 88 -21.18 -6.11 15.34
N LEU A 89 -20.92 -4.81 15.15
CA LEU A 89 -21.93 -3.78 15.33
C LEU A 89 -23.10 -3.95 14.34
N ALA A 90 -22.82 -4.12 13.05
CA ALA A 90 -23.85 -4.29 12.03
C ALA A 90 -24.68 -5.56 12.25
N TYR A 91 -24.04 -6.68 12.59
CA TYR A 91 -24.71 -7.95 12.86
C TYR A 91 -25.71 -7.87 14.02
N TYR A 92 -25.33 -7.21 15.13
CA TYR A 92 -26.22 -7.07 16.29
C TYR A 92 -27.28 -5.98 16.13
N LEU A 93 -27.03 -4.94 15.32
CA LEU A 93 -28.01 -3.89 15.05
C LEU A 93 -29.02 -4.27 13.97
N ALA A 94 -28.66 -5.11 13.00
CA ALA A 94 -29.53 -5.47 11.88
C ALA A 94 -30.94 -5.97 12.30
N PRO A 95 -31.10 -6.82 13.33
CA PRO A 95 -32.42 -7.26 13.79
C PRO A 95 -33.33 -6.16 14.33
N LEU A 96 -32.80 -4.97 14.63
CA LEU A 96 -33.59 -3.83 15.12
C LEU A 96 -34.34 -3.10 14.00
N PHE A 97 -34.09 -3.44 12.73
CA PHE A 97 -34.66 -2.78 11.57
C PHE A 97 -35.48 -3.75 10.71
N PRO A 98 -36.47 -3.26 9.94
CA PRO A 98 -37.20 -4.07 8.97
C PRO A 98 -36.26 -4.69 7.91
N PRO A 99 -36.47 -5.95 7.49
CA PRO A 99 -35.59 -6.64 6.55
C PRO A 99 -35.35 -5.88 5.23
N LEU A 100 -36.38 -5.18 4.72
CA LEU A 100 -36.24 -4.35 3.52
C LEU A 100 -35.21 -3.23 3.71
N GLN A 101 -35.20 -2.57 4.88
CA GLN A 101 -34.25 -1.49 5.17
C GLN A 101 -32.83 -2.03 5.30
N VAL A 102 -32.67 -3.19 5.96
CA VAL A 102 -31.37 -3.89 6.05
C VAL A 102 -30.88 -4.28 4.66
N GLY A 103 -31.75 -4.78 3.78
CA GLY A 103 -31.41 -5.16 2.41
C GLY A 103 -30.97 -3.97 1.55
N ILE A 104 -31.68 -2.83 1.66
CA ILE A 104 -31.28 -1.58 1.00
C ILE A 104 -29.93 -1.10 1.52
N ALA A 105 -29.73 -1.11 2.84
CA ALA A 105 -28.46 -0.72 3.46
C ALA A 105 -27.31 -1.60 2.99
N LEU A 106 -27.51 -2.92 2.93
CA LEU A 106 -26.53 -3.86 2.40
C LEU A 106 -26.11 -3.50 0.98
N VAL A 107 -27.08 -3.31 0.07
CA VAL A 107 -26.79 -2.96 -1.33
C VAL A 107 -26.02 -1.65 -1.43
N MET A 108 -26.45 -0.62 -0.70
CA MET A 108 -25.82 0.70 -0.73
C MET A 108 -24.40 0.66 -0.16
N VAL A 109 -24.20 0.04 1.00
CA VAL A 109 -22.88 -0.09 1.64
C VAL A 109 -21.94 -0.88 0.74
N THR A 110 -22.36 -2.02 0.21
CA THR A 110 -21.55 -2.83 -0.72
C THR A 110 -21.21 -2.06 -1.99
N ALA A 111 -22.13 -1.27 -2.54
CA ALA A 111 -21.86 -0.46 -3.73
C ALA A 111 -20.78 0.62 -3.44
N VAL A 112 -20.88 1.31 -2.31
CA VAL A 112 -19.88 2.31 -1.89
C VAL A 112 -18.53 1.64 -1.64
N ASP A 113 -18.52 0.51 -0.94
CA ASP A 113 -17.32 -0.28 -0.65
C ASP A 113 -16.61 -0.67 -1.96
N CYS A 114 -17.33 -1.27 -2.90
CA CYS A 114 -16.80 -1.64 -4.22
C CYS A 114 -16.20 -0.44 -4.98
N VAL A 115 -16.85 0.73 -4.93
CA VAL A 115 -16.34 1.95 -5.57
C VAL A 115 -15.05 2.42 -4.90
N LEU A 116 -15.00 2.46 -3.56
CA LEU A 116 -13.81 2.88 -2.82
C LEU A 116 -12.65 1.91 -3.01
N SER A 117 -12.89 0.60 -2.89
CA SER A 117 -11.89 -0.44 -3.11
C SER A 117 -11.34 -0.41 -4.54
N TRP A 118 -12.19 -0.12 -5.54
CA TRP A 118 -11.73 0.09 -6.92
C TRP A 118 -10.78 1.31 -7.05
N PHE A 119 -11.11 2.43 -6.41
CA PHE A 119 -10.24 3.61 -6.41
C PHE A 119 -8.94 3.37 -5.67
N GLY A 120 -8.99 2.74 -4.50
CA GLY A 120 -7.81 2.34 -3.73
C GLY A 120 -6.90 1.43 -4.56
N TRP A 121 -7.45 0.37 -5.14
CA TRP A 121 -6.72 -0.55 -6.01
C TRP A 121 -6.01 0.18 -7.16
N ARG A 122 -6.74 1.06 -7.86
CA ARG A 122 -6.19 1.84 -8.97
C ARG A 122 -5.07 2.78 -8.51
N ALA A 123 -5.20 3.38 -7.33
CA ALA A 123 -4.17 4.24 -6.75
C ALA A 123 -2.90 3.44 -6.40
N SER A 124 -3.05 2.28 -5.75
CA SER A 124 -1.94 1.39 -5.39
C SER A 124 -1.20 0.86 -6.62
N ARG A 125 -1.93 0.48 -7.68
CA ARG A 125 -1.33 0.08 -8.97
C ARG A 125 -0.50 1.19 -9.61
N LYS A 126 -0.99 2.43 -9.59
CA LYS A 126 -0.25 3.59 -10.12
C LYS A 126 1.00 3.88 -9.31
N ALA A 127 0.90 3.82 -7.98
CA ALA A 127 2.04 4.03 -7.08
C ALA A 127 3.14 2.99 -7.33
N ALA A 128 2.78 1.71 -7.43
CA ALA A 128 3.74 0.62 -7.69
C ALA A 128 4.49 0.77 -9.02
N VAL A 129 3.81 1.23 -10.08
CA VAL A 129 4.47 1.50 -11.37
C VAL A 129 5.44 2.67 -11.26
N LEU A 130 5.00 3.78 -10.65
CA LEU A 130 5.81 4.99 -10.51
C LEU A 130 7.06 4.73 -9.66
N GLU A 131 6.91 3.98 -8.57
CA GLU A 131 8.02 3.60 -7.71
C GLU A 131 9.09 2.82 -8.48
N ARG A 132 8.69 1.81 -9.28
CA ARG A 132 9.62 1.05 -10.11
C ARG A 132 10.40 1.96 -11.06
N THR A 133 9.71 2.84 -11.78
CA THR A 133 10.36 3.78 -12.71
C THR A 133 11.35 4.70 -12.00
N LEU A 134 10.98 5.23 -10.83
CA LEU A 134 11.86 6.12 -10.08
C LEU A 134 13.07 5.36 -9.49
N ARG A 135 12.89 4.11 -9.02
CA ARG A 135 14.00 3.25 -8.58
C ARG A 135 14.99 2.99 -9.72
N GLU A 136 14.50 2.73 -10.93
CA GLU A 136 15.35 2.55 -12.11
C GLU A 136 16.11 3.83 -12.47
N GLN A 137 15.45 4.99 -12.46
CA GLN A 137 16.12 6.28 -12.70
C GLN A 137 17.19 6.58 -11.65
N LEU A 138 16.94 6.27 -10.39
CA LEU A 138 17.92 6.42 -9.32
C LEU A 138 19.12 5.50 -9.51
N ARG A 139 18.90 4.25 -9.92
CA ARG A 139 19.97 3.30 -10.24
C ARG A 139 20.86 3.83 -11.37
N LEU A 140 20.27 4.25 -12.48
CA LEU A 140 20.99 4.81 -13.64
C LEU A 140 21.80 6.06 -13.27
N LYS A 141 21.21 6.97 -12.47
CA LYS A 141 21.94 8.16 -11.98
C LYS A 141 23.15 7.79 -11.11
N ARG A 142 23.02 6.79 -10.24
CA ARG A 142 24.13 6.31 -9.40
C ARG A 142 25.25 5.70 -10.24
N GLU A 143 24.91 4.90 -11.25
CA GLU A 143 25.88 4.32 -12.20
C GLU A 143 26.65 5.41 -12.95
N LEU A 144 25.94 6.39 -13.52
CA LEU A 144 26.56 7.53 -14.21
C LEU A 144 27.49 8.36 -13.33
N ILE A 145 27.11 8.59 -12.06
CA ILE A 145 27.97 9.31 -11.11
C ILE A 145 29.23 8.49 -10.83
N THR A 146 29.08 7.18 -10.61
CA THR A 146 30.20 6.28 -10.33
C THR A 146 31.18 6.21 -11.50
N GLU A 147 30.67 6.10 -12.72
CA GLU A 147 31.45 6.12 -13.96
C GLU A 147 32.21 7.45 -14.12
N LYS A 148 31.54 8.59 -13.94
CA LYS A 148 32.18 9.92 -13.99
C LYS A 148 33.27 10.06 -12.94
N LEU A 149 33.08 9.52 -11.74
CA LEU A 149 34.08 9.54 -10.68
C LEU A 149 35.27 8.63 -11.02
N ALA A 150 35.03 7.47 -11.64
CA ALA A 150 36.08 6.56 -12.10
C ALA A 150 36.91 7.19 -13.23
N ASP A 151 36.28 7.82 -14.23
CA ASP A 151 36.96 8.53 -15.32
C ASP A 151 37.82 9.68 -14.77
N ARG A 152 37.29 10.49 -13.86
CA ARG A 152 38.05 11.56 -13.18
C ARG A 152 39.28 11.02 -12.45
N ARG A 153 39.17 9.87 -11.78
CA ARG A 153 40.31 9.21 -11.11
C ARG A 153 41.35 8.72 -12.13
N LEU A 154 40.91 8.14 -13.25
CA LEU A 154 41.80 7.68 -14.31
C LEU A 154 42.56 8.84 -14.96
N ARG A 155 41.88 9.94 -15.31
CA ARG A 155 42.51 11.15 -15.85
C ARG A 155 43.53 11.75 -14.89
N ARG A 156 43.23 11.78 -13.58
CA ARG A 156 44.19 12.24 -12.55
C ARG A 156 45.42 11.35 -12.45
N LYS A 157 45.29 10.02 -12.60
CA LYS A 157 46.45 9.11 -12.64
C LYS A 157 47.32 9.36 -13.88
N LYS A 158 46.73 9.40 -15.07
CA LYS A 158 47.44 9.70 -16.33
C LYS A 158 48.17 11.05 -16.29
N ALA A 159 47.56 12.08 -15.71
CA ALA A 159 48.19 13.40 -15.57
C ALA A 159 49.40 13.40 -14.63
N LYS A 160 49.44 12.51 -13.61
CA LYS A 160 50.60 12.35 -12.72
C LYS A 160 51.72 11.52 -13.37
N GLU A 161 51.37 10.58 -14.24
CA GLU A 161 52.30 9.69 -14.93
C GLU A 161 52.93 10.33 -16.17
N MET A 162 52.35 11.41 -16.73
CA MET A 162 53.01 12.17 -17.79
C MET A 162 54.28 12.83 -17.22
N PRO A 163 55.49 12.44 -17.70
CA PRO A 163 56.72 13.07 -17.25
C PRO A 163 56.64 14.56 -17.57
N ARG A 164 57.17 15.41 -16.66
CA ARG A 164 57.41 16.84 -16.94
C ARG A 164 58.50 16.96 -18.00
N GLY A 165 58.20 16.57 -19.23
CA GLY A 165 59.06 16.74 -20.39
C GLY A 165 59.01 18.18 -20.83
N ARG A 166 59.76 19.05 -20.12
CA ARG A 166 60.22 20.38 -20.55
C ARG A 166 61.15 20.95 -19.47
N GLU A 167 62.31 20.33 -19.32
CA GLU A 167 63.43 20.97 -18.59
C GLU A 167 64.82 20.51 -19.08
N ALA A 168 64.94 19.88 -20.25
CA ALA A 168 66.24 19.38 -20.75
C ALA A 168 66.48 19.71 -22.23
N ALA A 169 66.25 20.96 -22.64
CA ALA A 169 66.69 21.47 -23.95
C ALA A 169 67.09 22.96 -23.85
N SER A 170 67.98 23.28 -22.92
CA SER A 170 68.64 24.59 -22.85
C SER A 170 69.88 24.54 -21.95
N LEU A 171 70.89 23.77 -22.37
CA LEU A 171 72.31 23.98 -22.01
C LEU A 171 73.17 23.51 -23.18
#